data_AF-A0AB39QKA0-F1
#
_entry.id   AF-A0AB39QKA0-F1
#
_cell.length_a   1.000
_cell.length_b   1.000
_cell.length_c   1.000
_cell.angle_alpha   90.00
_cell.angle_beta   90.00
_cell.angle_gamma   90.00
#
_symmetry.space_group_name_H-M   'P 1'
#
loop_
_entity.id
_entity.type
_entity.pdbx_description
1 polymer ?
#
loop_
_entity_poly.entity_id
_entity_poly.type
_entity_poly.pdbx_seq_one_letter_code
_entity_poly.pdbx_strand_id
1 'polypeptide(L)'
;MADLQTFTARNRRVDHSCDEPFVPAPATRFAGAELKAAPAPLPSTPPGPFGDLSRAPVDEILRIVERVTKGQPNPGRRRRAVQRVFSVLEEMAGDTWQERWLASGFDDEGAESVRVLAREGRPP
;
A
#
# COMPACT_ATOMS: atom_id res chain seq x y z
N MET A 1 -36.49 28.86 6.12
CA MET A 1 -36.54 27.79 5.11
C MET A 1 -35.41 28.03 4.12
N ALA A 2 -34.31 27.28 4.24
CA ALA A 2 -33.18 27.35 3.32
C ALA A 2 -33.01 25.96 2.71
N ASP A 3 -33.30 25.85 1.42
CA ASP A 3 -33.24 24.62 0.64
C ASP A 3 -31.84 24.52 0.04
N LEU A 4 -31.00 23.66 0.61
CA LEU A 4 -29.63 23.39 0.15
C LEU A 4 -29.69 22.48 -1.08
N GLN A 5 -29.87 23.09 -2.25
CA GLN A 5 -29.80 22.37 -3.51
C GLN A 5 -28.38 21.82 -3.72
N THR A 6 -28.25 20.51 -3.53
CA THR A 6 -27.02 19.74 -3.69
C THR A 6 -26.80 19.53 -5.18
N PHE A 7 -25.94 20.35 -5.80
CA PHE A 7 -25.60 20.19 -7.21
C PHE A 7 -24.43 19.20 -7.35
N THR A 8 -24.73 17.94 -7.68
CA THR A 8 -23.69 17.00 -8.11
C THR A 8 -23.43 17.24 -9.59
N ALA A 9 -22.24 17.75 -9.93
CA ALA A 9 -21.84 17.89 -11.33
C ALA A 9 -21.65 16.50 -11.94
N ARG A 10 -22.68 15.99 -12.64
CA ARG A 10 -22.53 14.86 -13.57
C ARG A 10 -21.64 15.33 -14.72
N ASN A 11 -20.39 14.93 -14.71
CA ASN A 11 -19.46 15.17 -15.81
C ASN A 11 -19.91 14.34 -17.02
N ARG A 12 -20.71 14.96 -17.91
CA ARG A 12 -21.11 14.37 -19.19
C ARG A 12 -19.92 14.55 -20.13
N ARG A 13 -19.20 13.47 -20.43
CA ARG A 13 -18.20 13.46 -21.51
C ARG A 13 -18.93 13.88 -22.79
N VAL A 14 -18.60 15.07 -23.28
CA VAL A 14 -19.00 15.54 -24.60
C VAL A 14 -17.93 15.02 -25.55
N ASP A 15 -18.26 13.98 -26.32
CA ASP A 15 -17.45 13.60 -27.47
C ASP A 15 -17.45 14.78 -28.45
N HIS A 16 -16.34 15.49 -28.51
CA HIS A 16 -16.13 16.50 -29.54
C HIS A 16 -15.92 15.75 -30.86
N SER A 17 -16.83 15.99 -31.81
CA SER A 17 -16.70 15.55 -33.19
C SER A 17 -15.40 16.08 -33.79
N CYS A 18 -14.65 15.18 -34.44
CA CYS A 18 -13.30 15.40 -34.97
C CYS A 18 -13.22 16.30 -36.24
N ASP A 19 -14.01 17.37 -36.34
CA ASP A 19 -14.10 18.21 -37.56
C ASP A 19 -13.88 19.71 -37.29
N GLU A 20 -13.02 20.05 -36.34
CA GLU A 20 -12.46 21.41 -36.21
C GLU A 20 -11.03 21.42 -36.77
N PRO A 21 -10.68 22.34 -37.69
CA PRO A 21 -9.31 22.47 -38.17
C PRO A 21 -8.41 22.88 -37.01
N PHE A 22 -7.33 22.14 -36.80
CA PHE A 22 -6.32 22.44 -35.79
C PHE A 22 -5.75 23.84 -36.00
N VAL A 23 -6.14 24.78 -35.14
CA VAL A 23 -5.50 26.09 -35.04
C VAL A 23 -4.32 25.94 -34.08
N PRO A 24 -3.06 26.00 -34.55
CA PRO A 24 -1.92 25.93 -33.65
C PRO A 24 -1.97 27.12 -32.68
N ALA A 25 -1.92 26.84 -31.39
CA ALA A 25 -1.79 27.87 -30.36
C ALA A 25 -0.53 28.71 -30.63
N PRO A 26 -0.55 30.03 -30.36
CA PRO A 26 0.61 30.88 -30.56
C PRO A 26 1.80 30.37 -29.74
N ALA A 27 2.98 30.33 -30.38
CA ALA A 27 4.21 29.84 -29.77
C ALA A 27 4.46 30.54 -28.43
N THR A 28 4.49 29.76 -27.35
CA THR A 28 4.72 30.31 -26.02
C THR A 28 6.15 30.87 -25.97
N ARG A 29 6.31 32.07 -25.43
CA ARG A 29 7.61 32.73 -25.22
C ARG A 29 8.50 32.02 -24.19
N PHE A 30 8.03 30.96 -23.56
CA PHE A 30 8.81 30.11 -22.68
C PHE A 30 9.55 29.06 -23.52
N ALA A 31 10.50 29.54 -24.32
CA ALA A 31 11.46 28.67 -24.98
C ALA A 31 12.40 28.10 -23.91
N GLY A 32 12.38 26.77 -23.74
CA GLY A 32 13.40 26.04 -23.00
C GLY A 32 13.21 26.03 -21.48
N ALA A 33 12.36 25.12 -21.02
CA ALA A 33 12.63 24.42 -19.77
C ALA A 33 11.95 23.05 -19.82
N GLU A 34 12.56 22.09 -20.51
CA GLU A 34 12.46 20.69 -20.05
C GLU A 34 13.20 20.61 -18.70
N LEU A 35 12.64 21.26 -17.68
CA LEU A 35 13.02 21.04 -16.29
C LEU A 35 12.46 19.69 -15.90
N LYS A 36 13.13 18.61 -16.34
CA LYS A 36 12.93 17.30 -15.76
C LYS A 36 13.50 17.35 -14.35
N ALA A 37 12.67 17.77 -13.40
CA ALA A 37 13.01 17.72 -11.99
C ALA A 37 13.51 16.31 -11.68
N ALA A 38 14.70 16.21 -11.06
CA ALA A 38 15.16 14.95 -10.54
C ALA A 38 14.05 14.39 -9.60
N PRO A 39 13.75 13.08 -9.65
CA PRO A 39 12.78 12.50 -8.74
C PRO A 39 13.15 12.88 -7.31
N ALA A 40 12.17 13.40 -6.57
CA ALA A 40 12.40 13.84 -5.20
C ALA A 40 13.05 12.69 -4.41
N PRO A 41 14.11 12.96 -3.62
CA PRO A 41 14.70 11.93 -2.79
C PRO A 41 13.62 11.37 -1.88
N LEU A 42 13.55 10.03 -1.77
CA LEU A 42 12.61 9.41 -0.85
C LEU A 42 12.91 9.98 0.55
N PRO A 43 11.88 10.38 1.31
CA PRO A 43 12.10 10.92 2.65
C PRO A 43 12.85 9.88 3.48
N SER A 44 13.91 10.31 4.17
CA SER A 44 14.72 9.44 5.04
C SER A 44 13.91 8.76 6.14
N THR A 45 12.70 9.25 6.40
CA THR A 45 11.71 8.59 7.24
C THR A 45 10.38 8.72 6.51
N PRO A 46 9.79 7.63 6.00
CA PRO A 46 8.47 7.71 5.39
C PRO A 46 7.51 8.25 6.45
N PRO A 47 6.63 9.23 6.12
CA PRO A 47 5.64 9.77 7.04
C PRO A 47 4.51 8.75 7.25
N GLY A 48 4.85 7.54 7.70
CA GLY A 48 3.92 6.53 8.16
C GLY A 48 3.64 6.73 9.65
N PRO A 49 2.42 6.44 10.13
CA PRO A 49 2.04 6.64 11.53
C PRO A 49 2.87 5.85 12.55
N PHE A 50 3.67 4.88 12.08
CA PHE A 50 4.48 3.99 12.92
C PHE A 50 5.98 3.97 12.54
N GLY A 51 6.42 4.89 11.67
CA GLY A 51 7.84 4.95 11.26
C GLY A 51 8.28 3.77 10.40
N ASP A 52 9.56 3.41 10.51
CA ASP A 52 10.15 2.26 9.81
C ASP A 52 9.90 0.95 10.59
N LEU A 53 9.21 0.01 9.94
CA LEU A 53 8.89 -1.31 10.49
C LEU A 53 9.73 -2.42 9.88
N SER A 54 10.68 -2.12 8.99
CA SER A 54 11.45 -3.10 8.21
C SER A 54 12.20 -4.12 9.09
N ARG A 55 12.56 -3.72 10.32
CA ARG A 55 13.29 -4.53 11.31
C ARG A 55 12.61 -4.56 12.69
N ALA A 56 11.38 -4.08 12.78
CA ALA A 56 10.68 -4.01 14.07
C ALA A 56 10.48 -5.41 14.66
N PRO A 57 10.67 -5.62 15.98
CA PRO A 57 10.44 -6.91 16.61
C PRO A 57 8.96 -7.33 16.48
N VAL A 58 8.71 -8.64 16.44
CA VAL A 58 7.35 -9.17 16.23
C VAL A 58 6.36 -8.67 17.27
N ASP A 59 6.77 -8.54 18.54
CA ASP A 59 5.92 -8.00 19.60
C ASP A 59 5.46 -6.56 19.34
N GLU A 60 6.31 -5.73 18.74
CA GLU A 60 5.95 -4.36 18.36
C GLU A 60 4.92 -4.35 17.24
N ILE A 61 5.12 -5.21 16.23
CA ILE A 61 4.18 -5.39 15.12
C ILE A 61 2.82 -5.86 15.66
N LEU A 62 2.81 -6.81 16.61
CA LEU A 62 1.57 -7.29 17.23
C LEU A 62 0.84 -6.19 18.02
N ARG A 63 1.55 -5.32 18.74
CA ARG A 63 0.96 -4.15 19.41
C ARG A 63 0.34 -3.17 18.41
N ILE A 64 1.01 -2.93 17.28
CA ILE A 64 0.46 -2.09 16.20
C ILE A 64 -0.81 -2.73 15.62
N VAL A 65 -0.81 -4.04 15.38
CA VAL A 65 -1.98 -4.77 14.89
C VAL A 65 -3.15 -4.67 15.87
N GLU A 66 -2.92 -4.83 17.17
CA GLU A 66 -3.95 -4.64 18.18
C GLU A 66 -4.53 -3.22 18.15
N ARG A 67 -3.66 -2.20 18.06
CA ARG A 67 -4.07 -0.79 17.98
C ARG A 67 -4.90 -0.49 16.74
N VAL A 68 -4.50 -1.00 15.58
CA VAL A 68 -5.16 -0.76 14.28
C VAL A 68 -6.46 -1.56 14.13
N THR A 69 -6.53 -2.76 14.72
CA THR A 69 -7.71 -3.63 14.61
C THR A 69 -8.73 -3.40 15.72
N LYS A 70 -8.46 -2.47 16.66
CA LYS A 70 -9.42 -2.10 17.70
C LYS A 70 -10.76 -1.68 17.10
N GLY A 71 -11.84 -2.33 17.53
CA GLY A 71 -13.20 -2.08 17.03
C GLY A 71 -13.56 -2.81 15.73
N GLN A 72 -12.63 -3.57 15.13
CA GLN A 72 -12.93 -4.44 13.99
C GLN A 72 -13.47 -5.80 14.46
N PRO A 73 -14.22 -6.52 13.62
CA PRO A 73 -14.62 -7.89 13.90
C PRO A 73 -13.39 -8.82 14.03
N ASN A 74 -13.39 -9.66 15.07
CA ASN A 74 -12.38 -10.70 15.30
C ASN A 74 -10.92 -10.19 15.35
N PRO A 75 -10.58 -9.19 16.19
CA PRO A 75 -9.23 -8.61 16.25
C PRO A 75 -8.19 -9.65 16.69
N GLY A 76 -8.56 -10.56 17.61
CA GLY A 76 -7.69 -11.65 18.05
C GLY A 76 -7.34 -12.63 16.92
N ARG A 77 -8.23 -12.85 15.94
CA ARG A 77 -7.93 -13.68 14.77
C ARG A 77 -6.87 -13.03 13.89
N ARG A 78 -6.96 -11.71 13.69
CA ARG A 78 -5.97 -10.94 12.91
C ARG A 78 -4.60 -10.96 13.62
N ARG A 79 -4.58 -10.72 14.93
CA ARG A 79 -3.35 -10.81 15.74
C ARG A 79 -2.68 -12.18 15.63
N ARG A 80 -3.44 -13.27 15.81
CA ARG A 80 -2.90 -14.64 15.71
C ARG A 80 -2.39 -14.96 14.30
N ALA A 81 -3.07 -14.49 13.26
CA ALA A 81 -2.62 -14.68 11.89
C ALA A 81 -1.29 -13.98 11.63
N VAL A 82 -1.16 -12.71 12.04
CA VAL A 82 0.10 -11.96 11.93
C VAL A 82 1.19 -12.64 12.74
N GLN A 83 0.91 -13.05 13.98
CA GLN A 83 1.90 -13.74 14.81
C GLN A 83 2.48 -14.97 14.11
N ARG A 84 1.63 -15.82 13.51
CA ARG A 84 2.11 -17.03 12.80
C ARG A 84 3.00 -16.71 11.61
N VAL A 85 2.61 -15.73 10.80
CA VAL A 85 3.42 -15.32 9.64
C VAL A 85 4.79 -14.83 10.11
N PHE A 86 4.82 -13.93 11.08
CA PHE A 86 6.08 -13.36 11.56
C PHE A 86 6.95 -14.36 12.31
N SER A 87 6.38 -15.33 13.02
CA SER A 87 7.17 -16.43 13.60
C SER A 87 7.88 -17.27 12.54
N VAL A 88 7.22 -17.57 11.41
CA VAL A 88 7.89 -18.27 10.30
C VAL A 88 8.96 -17.40 9.65
N LEU A 89 8.67 -16.11 9.45
CA LEU A 89 9.65 -15.19 8.86
C LEU A 89 10.87 -14.94 9.76
N GLU A 90 10.75 -15.07 11.09
CA GLU A 90 11.89 -14.95 12.00
C GLU A 90 12.97 -16.01 11.78
N GLU A 91 12.57 -17.19 11.29
CA GLU A 91 13.48 -18.29 10.99
C GLU A 91 14.18 -18.15 9.62
N MET A 92 13.71 -17.21 8.79
CA MET A 92 14.24 -17.00 7.45
C MET A 92 15.47 -16.08 7.45
N ALA A 93 16.36 -16.29 6.47
CA ALA A 93 17.52 -15.45 6.27
C ALA A 93 17.11 -14.04 5.79
N GLY A 94 17.73 -13.00 6.36
CA GLY A 94 17.50 -11.61 5.98
C GLY A 94 17.54 -10.65 7.16
N ASP A 95 17.95 -9.41 6.89
CA ASP A 95 18.03 -8.34 7.88
C ASP A 95 16.72 -7.54 7.95
N THR A 96 15.87 -7.64 6.93
CA THR A 96 14.55 -6.99 6.89
C THR A 96 13.43 -8.01 6.71
N TRP A 97 12.21 -7.65 7.10
CA TRP A 97 11.03 -8.48 6.86
C TRP A 97 10.78 -8.74 5.39
N GLN A 98 11.14 -7.80 4.50
CA GLN A 98 11.02 -8.00 3.06
C GLN A 98 11.98 -9.06 2.55
N GLU A 99 13.25 -9.03 2.99
CA GLU A 99 14.23 -10.06 2.63
C GLU A 99 13.82 -11.43 3.17
N ARG A 100 13.33 -11.49 4.43
CA ARG A 100 12.81 -12.72 5.04
C ARG A 100 11.60 -13.27 4.29
N TRP A 101 10.72 -12.38 3.80
CA TRP A 101 9.60 -12.77 2.94
C TRP A 101 10.07 -13.37 1.63
N LEU A 102 11.03 -12.74 0.95
CA LEU A 102 11.62 -13.28 -0.28
C LEU A 102 12.30 -14.64 -0.03
N ALA A 103 13.03 -14.77 1.08
CA ALA A 103 13.70 -16.01 1.46
C ALA A 103 12.72 -17.14 1.82
N SER A 104 11.48 -16.81 2.22
CA SER A 104 10.44 -17.81 2.53
C SER A 104 9.86 -18.51 1.31
N GLY A 105 10.07 -17.97 0.09
CA GLY A 105 9.49 -18.50 -1.15
C GLY A 105 7.99 -18.26 -1.29
N PHE A 106 7.34 -17.51 -0.38
CA PHE A 106 5.91 -17.17 -0.51
C PHE A 106 5.58 -16.26 -1.70
N ASP A 107 6.60 -15.67 -2.34
CA ASP A 107 6.46 -14.81 -3.52
C ASP A 107 6.69 -15.56 -4.84
N ASP A 108 7.09 -16.84 -4.78
CA ASP A 108 7.42 -17.63 -5.97
C ASP A 108 6.16 -18.00 -6.78
N GLU A 109 6.33 -18.15 -8.09
CA GLU A 109 5.25 -18.56 -8.99
C GLU A 109 4.82 -20.01 -8.67
N GLY A 110 3.60 -20.17 -8.14
CA GLY A 110 3.08 -21.46 -7.67
C GLY A 110 3.29 -21.73 -6.17
N ALA A 111 3.83 -20.77 -5.41
CA ALA A 111 3.98 -20.88 -3.97
C ALA A 111 2.64 -21.16 -3.27
N GLU A 112 2.68 -22.00 -2.24
CA GLU A 112 1.49 -22.27 -1.45
C GLU A 112 1.08 -21.01 -0.69
N SER A 113 -0.22 -20.70 -0.69
CA SER A 113 -0.71 -19.51 -0.02
C SER A 113 -0.34 -19.52 1.46
N VAL A 114 0.07 -18.37 2.01
CA VAL A 114 0.33 -18.17 3.45
C VAL A 114 -0.84 -18.61 4.36
N ARG A 115 -2.04 -18.81 3.80
CA ARG A 115 -3.17 -19.48 4.49
C ARG A 115 -2.85 -20.89 4.99
N VAL A 116 -1.81 -21.56 4.50
CA VAL A 116 -1.36 -22.88 4.95
C VAL A 116 -0.90 -22.84 6.39
N LEU A 117 -0.22 -21.76 6.79
CA LEU A 117 0.15 -21.49 8.18
C LEU A 117 -1.07 -21.38 9.11
N ALA A 118 -2.28 -21.16 8.56
CA ALA A 118 -3.50 -21.18 9.34
C ALA A 118 -3.92 -22.60 9.76
N ARG A 119 -3.55 -23.62 8.96
CA ARG A 119 -4.01 -25.02 9.06
C ARG A 119 -3.14 -25.87 9.98
N GLU A 120 -1.84 -25.60 10.06
CA GLU A 120 -0.88 -26.39 10.86
C GLU A 120 -1.06 -26.25 12.38
N GLY A 121 -1.93 -25.35 12.84
CA GLY A 121 -2.21 -25.12 14.25
C GLY A 121 -3.32 -25.98 14.88
N ARG A 122 -3.58 -27.21 14.40
CA ARG A 122 -4.44 -28.17 15.12
C ARG A 122 -3.56 -29.05 16.01
N PRO A 123 -3.58 -28.90 17.35
CA PRO A 123 -3.00 -29.92 18.21
C PRO A 123 -3.85 -31.21 18.10
N PRO A 124 -3.25 -32.40 18.28
CA PRO A 124 -4.03 -33.63 18.48
C PRO A 124 -5.01 -33.50 19.65
#